data_AF-A0A2N0Q7G4-F1
#
_entry.id   AF-A0A2N0Q7G4-F1
#
_cell.length_a   1.000
_cell.length_b   1.000
_cell.length_c   1.000
_cell.angle_alpha   90.00
_cell.angle_beta   90.00
_cell.angle_gamma   90.00
#
_symmetry.space_group_name_H-M   'P 1'
#
loop_
_entity.id
_entity.type
_entity.pdbx_description
1 polymer ?
#
loop_
_entity_poly.entity_id
_entity_poly.type
_entity_poly.pdbx_seq_one_letter_code
_entity_poly.pdbx_strand_id
1 'polypeptide(L)' 'IDRNEFQTAKVSYPIEGNHKYSICCVPDHGPRFGVGLDLVCHDNGNWASNSYTYSKIDIPPMFTVNDYEVYRVNRSEYYY' A
#
# COMPACT_ATOMS: atom_id res chain seq x y z
N ILE A 1 -11.81 14.45 -4.75
CA ILE A 1 -10.42 14.51 -4.26
C ILE A 1 -9.63 15.26 -5.32
N ASP A 2 -9.20 16.48 -5.03
CA ASP A 2 -8.28 17.21 -5.91
C ASP A 2 -6.91 16.51 -5.83
N ARG A 3 -6.35 16.14 -7.00
CA ARG A 3 -5.06 15.43 -7.06
C ARG A 3 -3.88 16.32 -6.65
N ASN A 4 -4.09 17.63 -6.50
CA ASN A 4 -3.07 18.61 -6.14
C ASN A 4 -3.01 18.91 -4.63
N GLU A 5 -3.93 18.38 -3.83
CA GLU A 5 -4.03 18.67 -2.40
C GLU A 5 -3.26 17.62 -1.58
N PHE A 6 -1.93 17.69 -1.58
CA PHE A 6 -1.04 16.73 -0.90
C PHE A 6 -1.22 16.67 0.63
N GLN A 7 -1.85 17.67 1.24
CA GLN A 7 -2.03 17.72 2.70
C GLN A 7 -3.02 16.68 3.25
N THR A 8 -3.81 16.03 2.41
CA THR A 8 -4.75 14.98 2.85
C THR A 8 -4.20 13.57 2.72
N ALA A 9 -2.96 13.40 2.25
CA ALA A 9 -2.37 12.08 2.08
C ALA A 9 -2.13 11.40 3.43
N LYS A 10 -2.73 10.22 3.63
CA LYS A 10 -2.44 9.36 4.77
C LYS A 10 -1.38 8.35 4.39
N VAL A 11 -0.35 8.21 5.22
CA VAL A 11 0.75 7.26 5.04
C VAL A 11 0.87 6.38 6.28
N SER A 12 1.19 5.12 6.08
CA SER A 12 1.45 4.15 7.15
C SER A 12 2.76 3.41 6.90
N TYR A 13 3.39 2.96 7.99
CA TYR A 13 4.59 2.15 7.98
C TYR A 13 4.33 0.83 8.71
N PRO A 14 5.09 -0.24 8.42
CA PRO A 14 4.98 -1.48 9.17
C PRO A 14 5.24 -1.21 10.65
N ILE A 15 4.41 -1.80 11.52
CA ILE A 15 4.64 -1.77 12.97
C ILE A 15 5.96 -2.48 13.32
N GLU A 16 6.54 -2.13 14.45
CA GLU A 16 7.83 -2.66 14.89
C GLU A 16 7.86 -4.19 14.86
N GLY A 17 8.93 -4.77 14.30
CA GLY A 17 9.09 -6.22 14.13
C GLY A 17 8.44 -6.81 12.88
N ASN A 18 7.58 -6.07 12.17
CA ASN A 18 6.86 -6.54 10.99
C ASN A 18 7.43 -6.07 9.65
N HIS A 19 8.56 -5.37 9.63
CA HIS A 19 9.17 -4.83 8.40
C HIS A 19 9.42 -5.90 7.31
N LYS A 20 9.75 -7.13 7.70
CA LYS A 20 9.96 -8.25 6.75
C LYS A 20 8.69 -8.73 6.04
N TYR A 21 7.52 -8.30 6.49
CA TYR A 21 6.22 -8.66 5.93
C TYR A 21 5.57 -7.52 5.14
N SER A 22 6.35 -6.51 4.75
CA SER A 22 5.83 -5.28 4.14
C SER A 22 5.10 -5.54 2.82
N ILE A 23 5.76 -6.18 1.86
CA ILE A 23 5.22 -6.42 0.52
C ILE A 23 5.58 -7.83 0.06
N CYS A 24 4.64 -8.50 -0.60
CA CYS A 24 4.91 -9.73 -1.34
C CYS A 24 4.19 -9.71 -2.69
N CYS A 25 4.71 -10.51 -3.61
CA CYS A 25 4.10 -10.76 -4.90
C CYS A 25 3.72 -12.24 -4.95
N VAL A 26 2.49 -12.54 -5.35
CA VAL A 26 2.01 -13.90 -5.58
C VAL A 26 1.77 -14.04 -7.08
N PRO A 27 2.27 -15.09 -7.77
CA PRO A 27 2.31 -15.15 -9.24
C PRO A 27 1.00 -14.84 -9.97
N ASP A 28 -0.14 -15.18 -9.37
CA ASP A 28 -1.47 -15.00 -9.97
C ASP A 28 -2.22 -13.77 -9.44
N HIS A 29 -1.56 -12.93 -8.63
CA HIS A 29 -2.19 -11.77 -8.01
C HIS A 29 -1.30 -10.53 -8.11
N GLY A 30 -1.93 -9.36 -7.99
CA GLY A 30 -1.22 -8.10 -7.85
C GLY A 30 -0.39 -8.02 -6.56
N PRO A 31 0.30 -6.88 -6.32
CA PRO A 31 1.06 -6.68 -5.10
C PRO A 31 0.16 -6.81 -3.88
N ARG A 32 0.67 -7.49 -2.84
CA ARG A 32 0.01 -7.60 -1.54
C ARG A 32 0.88 -6.92 -0.50
N PHE A 33 0.27 -6.10 0.34
CA PHE A 33 0.94 -5.49 1.46
C PHE A 33 0.50 -6.18 2.75
N GLY A 34 1.48 -6.46 3.61
CA GLY A 34 1.24 -7.04 4.92
C GLY A 34 0.90 -8.53 4.90
N VAL A 35 1.28 -9.22 5.99
CA VAL A 35 0.95 -10.66 6.19
C VAL A 35 -0.54 -10.86 6.46
N GLY A 36 -1.21 -9.86 7.04
CA GLY A 36 -2.64 -9.89 7.37
C GLY A 36 -3.55 -9.55 6.20
N LEU A 37 -3.03 -9.58 4.97
CA LEU A 37 -3.69 -9.05 3.76
C LEU A 37 -4.10 -7.59 3.98
N ASP A 38 -3.16 -6.80 4.52
CA ASP A 38 -3.41 -5.42 4.96
C ASP A 38 -3.89 -4.53 3.81
N LEU A 39 -3.39 -4.77 2.60
CA LEU A 39 -3.91 -4.19 1.36
C LEU A 39 -3.74 -5.19 0.22
N VAL A 40 -4.86 -5.61 -0.39
CA VAL A 40 -4.87 -6.60 -1.46
C VAL A 40 -5.95 -6.30 -2.49
N CYS A 41 -5.63 -6.52 -3.77
CA CYS A 41 -6.61 -6.58 -4.85
C CYS A 41 -7.01 -8.04 -5.07
N HIS A 42 -8.31 -8.33 -4.98
CA HIS A 42 -8.88 -9.64 -5.27
C HIS A 42 -9.11 -9.82 -6.78
N ASP A 43 -9.30 -11.07 -7.21
CA ASP A 43 -9.43 -11.42 -8.63
C ASP A 43 -10.66 -10.79 -9.32
N ASN A 44 -11.64 -10.32 -8.55
CA ASN A 44 -12.79 -9.56 -9.03
C ASN A 44 -12.54 -8.05 -9.17
N GLY A 45 -11.30 -7.60 -8.94
CA GLY A 45 -10.90 -6.19 -8.98
C GLY A 45 -11.24 -5.37 -7.74
N ASN A 46 -11.92 -5.96 -6.74
CA ASN A 46 -12.20 -5.28 -5.48
C ASN A 46 -10.96 -5.28 -4.58
N TRP A 47 -10.75 -4.16 -3.90
CA TRP A 47 -9.68 -4.01 -2.93
C TRP A 47 -10.21 -4.26 -1.53
N ALA A 48 -9.38 -4.91 -0.72
CA ALA A 48 -9.62 -5.09 0.70
C ALA A 48 -8.50 -4.45 1.52
N SER A 49 -8.85 -3.99 2.71
CA SER A 49 -7.87 -3.54 3.69
C SER A 49 -8.09 -4.12 5.08
N ASN A 50 -6.97 -4.32 5.76
CA ASN A 50 -6.90 -4.77 7.15
C ASN A 50 -5.70 -4.09 7.82
N SER A 51 -5.70 -3.97 9.14
CA SER A 51 -4.57 -3.37 9.88
C SER A 51 -3.99 -4.43 10.80
N TYR A 52 -2.89 -5.03 10.37
CA TYR A 52 -2.15 -6.03 11.14
C TYR A 52 -0.65 -5.78 11.10
N THR A 53 -0.12 -5.63 9.89
CA THR A 53 1.28 -5.31 9.61
C THR A 53 1.51 -3.81 9.67
N TYR A 54 0.56 -3.00 9.20
CA TYR A 54 0.64 -1.54 9.14
C TYR A 54 -0.30 -0.88 10.15
N SER A 55 0.10 0.29 10.66
CA SER A 55 -0.78 1.14 11.48
C SER A 55 -2.03 1.55 10.70
N LYS A 56 -3.18 1.60 11.38
CA LYS A 56 -4.46 1.95 10.77
C LYS A 56 -4.45 3.39 10.23
N ILE A 57 -4.89 3.55 8.98
CA ILE A 57 -5.07 4.85 8.31
C ILE A 57 -6.49 5.05 7.75
N ASP A 58 -7.46 4.32 8.31
CA ASP A 58 -8.89 4.40 7.98
C ASP A 58 -9.25 4.15 6.52
N ILE A 59 -8.54 3.24 5.86
CA ILE A 59 -8.99 2.68 4.58
C ILE A 59 -10.23 1.82 4.86
N PRO A 60 -11.29 1.89 4.03
CA PRO A 60 -12.44 1.00 4.17
C PRO A 60 -12.03 -0.48 4.05
N PRO A 61 -12.66 -1.40 4.79
CA PRO A 61 -12.33 -2.83 4.69
C PRO A 61 -12.52 -3.42 3.28
N MET A 62 -13.45 -2.86 2.50
CA MET A 62 -13.69 -3.21 1.09
C MET A 62 -13.97 -1.93 0.30
N PHE A 63 -13.34 -1.78 -0.86
CA PHE A 63 -13.49 -0.58 -1.70
C PHE A 63 -13.10 -0.85 -3.16
N THR A 64 -13.52 0.04 -4.06
CA THR A 64 -13.13 0.02 -5.47
C THR A 64 -12.02 1.02 -5.72
N VAL A 65 -11.09 0.65 -6.60
CA VAL A 65 -9.98 1.50 -7.02
C VAL A 65 -10.03 1.58 -8.54
N ASN A 66 -10.06 2.80 -9.07
CA ASN A 66 -10.07 3.00 -10.53
C ASN A 66 -8.70 2.74 -11.14
N ASP A 67 -7.63 3.14 -10.45
CA ASP A 67 -6.25 2.96 -10.87
C ASP A 67 -5.30 3.01 -9.66
N TYR A 68 -4.14 2.34 -9.75
CA TYR A 68 -3.06 2.46 -8.77
C TYR A 68 -1.71 2.57 -9.48
N GLU A 69 -0.86 3.45 -8.97
CA GLU A 69 0.43 3.76 -9.59
C GLU A 69 1.56 3.32 -8.66
N VAL A 70 2.60 2.71 -9.24
CA VAL A 70 3.82 2.30 -8.51
C VAL A 70 4.97 3.19 -8.94
N TYR A 71 5.53 3.92 -7.99
CA TYR A 71 6.65 4.82 -8.23
C TYR A 71 7.94 4.26 -7.61
N ARG A 72 9.00 4.17 -8.41
CA ARG A 72 10.35 3.90 -7.91
C ARG A 72 11.07 5.22 -7.66
N VAL A 73 11.44 5.48 -6.41
CA VAL A 73 12.31 6.60 -6.08
C VAL A 73 13.76 6.18 -6.36
N ASN A 74 14.39 6.80 -7.36
CA ASN A 74 15.82 6.68 -7.55
C ASN A 74 16.52 7.75 -6.72
N ARG A 75 17.54 7.36 -5.95
CA ARG A 75 18.42 8.36 -5.32
C ARG A 75 19.26 8.99 -6.43
N SER A 76 19.14 10.29 -6.64
CA SER A 76 20.13 11.03 -7.42
C SER A 76 21.39 11.13 -6.58
N GLU A 77 22.46 10.45 -6.98
CA GLU A 77 23.78 10.63 -6.40
C GLU A 77 24.30 12.01 -6.83
N TYR A 78 24.02 13.04 -6.03
CA TYR A 78 24.76 14.29 -6.11
C TYR A 78 26.14 14.03 -5.50
N TYR A 79 27.11 13.75 -6.37
CA TYR A 79 28.53 13.84 -6.02
C TYR A 79 28.90 15.33 -5.90
N TYR A 80 29.40 15.74 -4.73
CA TYR A 80 30.08 17.04 -4.53
C TYR A 80 31.58 16.85 -4.73
#